data_AF-A0A1M6LF77-F1
#
_entry.id   AF-A0A1M6LF77-F1
#
_cell.length_a   1.000
_cell.length_b   1.000
_cell.length_c   1.000
_cell.angle_alpha   90.00
_cell.angle_beta   90.00
_cell.angle_gamma   90.00
#
_symmetry.space_group_name_H-M   'P 1'
#
loop_
_entity.id
_entity.type
_entity.pdbx_description
1 polymer ?
#
loop_
_entity_poly.entity_id
_entity_poly.type
_entity_poly.pdbx_seq_one_letter_code
_entity_poly.pdbx_strand_id
1 'polypeptide(L)'
;MLNIEQELEKYKVSKSFIEDCESLKSEFIIKKGYMPNDMEIEKTVLEEKTKALLIKKECEEKGHVFSDEDEEVIFGEIWVCCQRCGEWLKKS
;
A
#
# COMPACT_ATOMS: atom_id res chain seq x y z
N MET A 1 12.57 -12.19 -9.03
CA MET A 1 11.22 -11.89 -9.55
C MET A 1 10.29 -11.76 -8.35
N LEU A 2 9.61 -10.63 -8.21
CA LEU A 2 8.64 -10.40 -7.13
C LEU A 2 7.48 -11.41 -7.25
N ASN A 3 7.26 -12.22 -6.23
CA ASN A 3 6.08 -13.09 -6.14
C ASN A 3 4.99 -12.38 -5.31
N ILE A 4 3.96 -11.89 -5.99
CA ILE A 4 2.91 -11.07 -5.38
C ILE A 4 2.12 -11.86 -4.34
N GLU A 5 1.81 -13.13 -4.60
CA GLU A 5 1.03 -13.96 -3.66
C GLU A 5 1.78 -14.15 -2.34
N GLN A 6 3.08 -14.46 -2.41
CA GLN A 6 3.92 -14.61 -1.21
C GLN A 6 4.07 -13.32 -0.42
N GLU A 7 4.20 -12.17 -1.09
CA GLU A 7 4.30 -10.88 -0.41
C GLU A 7 2.95 -10.48 0.23
N LEU A 8 1.83 -10.80 -0.40
CA LEU A 8 0.50 -10.61 0.20
C LEU A 8 0.28 -11.50 1.41
N GLU A 9 0.72 -12.76 1.38
CA GLU A 9 0.65 -13.66 2.54
C GLU A 9 1.46 -13.13 3.73
N LYS A 10 2.69 -12.66 3.48
CA LYS A 10 3.52 -12.03 4.52
C LYS A 10 2.86 -10.77 5.07
N TYR A 11 2.28 -9.95 4.19
CA TYR A 11 1.61 -8.73 4.58
C TYR A 11 0.39 -9.01 5.47
N LYS A 12 -0.46 -9.99 5.11
CA LYS A 12 -1.65 -10.38 5.90
C LYS A 12 -1.35 -10.73 7.36
N VAL A 13 -0.17 -11.27 7.64
CA VAL A 13 0.26 -11.64 9.02
C VAL A 13 1.16 -10.59 9.67
N SER A 14 1.40 -9.47 9.00
CA SER A 14 2.25 -8.39 9.48
C SER A 14 1.50 -7.41 10.38
N LYS A 15 2.26 -6.65 11.19
CA LYS A 15 1.70 -5.54 11.98
C LYS A 15 1.15 -4.43 11.09
N SER A 16 1.82 -4.14 9.97
CA SER A 16 1.41 -3.12 9.02
C SER A 16 0.01 -3.36 8.47
N PHE A 17 -0.39 -4.61 8.24
CA PHE A 17 -1.77 -4.92 7.80
C PHE A 17 -2.82 -4.53 8.84
N ILE A 18 -2.55 -4.79 10.13
CA ILE A 18 -3.43 -4.41 11.23
C ILE A 18 -3.53 -2.88 11.30
N GLU A 19 -2.39 -2.19 11.24
CA GLU A 19 -2.31 -0.72 11.29
C GLU A 19 -3.04 -0.07 10.11
N ASP A 20 -2.86 -0.60 8.89
CA ASP A 20 -3.57 -0.12 7.69
C ASP A 20 -5.09 -0.34 7.81
N CYS A 21 -5.52 -1.49 8.36
CA CYS A 21 -6.94 -1.74 8.62
C CYS A 21 -7.53 -0.80 9.66
N GLU A 22 -6.83 -0.56 10.79
CA GLU A 22 -7.27 0.37 11.84
C GLU A 22 -7.32 1.81 11.34
N SER A 23 -6.33 2.23 10.55
CA SER A 23 -6.28 3.54 9.92
C SER A 23 -7.46 3.75 8.99
N LEU A 24 -7.69 2.80 8.07
CA LEU A 24 -8.81 2.87 7.13
C LEU A 24 -10.16 2.87 7.86
N LYS A 25 -10.32 2.02 8.88
CA LYS A 25 -11.54 1.98 9.72
C LYS A 25 -11.80 3.31 10.41
N SER A 26 -10.76 3.94 10.95
CA SER A 26 -10.85 5.26 11.56
C SER A 26 -11.25 6.33 10.55
N GLU A 27 -10.71 6.28 9.33
CA GLU A 27 -11.09 7.19 8.25
C GLU A 27 -12.58 7.07 7.89
N PHE A 28 -13.09 5.85 7.76
CA PHE A 28 -14.51 5.62 7.49
C PHE A 28 -15.42 6.18 8.58
N ILE A 29 -15.06 5.98 9.86
CA ILE A 29 -15.81 6.51 11.00
C ILE A 29 -15.78 8.04 11.01
N ILE A 30 -14.60 8.65 10.87
CA ILE A 30 -14.41 10.10 10.97
C ILE A 30 -15.02 10.84 9.78
N LYS A 31 -14.74 10.38 8.55
CA LYS A 31 -15.10 11.11 7.32
C LYS A 31 -16.49 10.75 6.80
N LYS A 32 -16.88 9.48 6.89
CA LYS A 32 -18.13 8.98 6.29
C LYS A 32 -19.23 8.69 7.31
N GLY A 33 -18.92 8.76 8.61
CA GLY A 33 -19.90 8.62 9.68
C GLY A 33 -20.53 7.24 9.76
N TYR A 34 -19.89 6.21 9.18
CA TYR A 34 -20.36 4.83 9.24
C TYR A 34 -19.27 3.91 9.77
N MET A 35 -19.70 2.84 10.44
CA MET A 35 -18.81 1.79 10.90
C MET A 35 -18.73 0.71 9.81
N PRO A 36 -17.60 0.60 9.09
CA PRO A 36 -17.42 -0.41 8.06
C PRO A 36 -17.33 -1.80 8.69
N ASN A 37 -17.69 -2.84 7.93
CA ASN A 37 -17.44 -4.21 8.36
C ASN A 37 -15.95 -4.54 8.21
N ASP A 38 -15.40 -5.33 9.14
CA ASP A 38 -13.98 -5.68 9.15
C ASP A 38 -13.56 -6.39 7.85
N MET A 39 -14.41 -7.26 7.30
CA MET A 39 -14.15 -7.94 6.02
C MET A 39 -14.03 -6.97 4.83
N GLU A 40 -14.78 -5.86 4.82
CA GLU A 40 -14.70 -4.86 3.75
C GLU A 40 -13.41 -4.04 3.87
N ILE A 41 -12.99 -3.77 5.10
CA ILE A 41 -11.71 -3.09 5.40
C ILE A 41 -10.54 -3.95 4.94
N GLU A 42 -10.48 -5.20 5.40
CA GLU A 42 -9.41 -6.12 5.02
C GLU A 42 -9.31 -6.28 3.50
N LYS A 43 -10.45 -6.43 2.82
CA LYS A 43 -10.49 -6.52 1.36
C LYS A 43 -9.91 -5.27 0.70
N THR A 44 -10.31 -4.09 1.14
CA THR A 44 -9.85 -2.81 0.57
C THR A 44 -8.34 -2.65 0.76
N VAL A 45 -7.84 -2.90 1.97
CA VAL A 45 -6.41 -2.82 2.29
C VAL A 45 -5.59 -3.81 1.44
N LEU A 46 -6.09 -5.02 1.22
CA LEU A 46 -5.43 -6.01 0.36
C LEU A 46 -5.45 -5.61 -1.11
N GLU A 47 -6.54 -5.02 -1.61
CA GLU A 47 -6.61 -4.51 -2.98
C GLU A 47 -5.60 -3.39 -3.23
N GLU A 48 -5.46 -2.45 -2.28
CA GLU A 48 -4.48 -1.38 -2.35
C GLU A 48 -3.05 -1.91 -2.30
N LYS A 49 -2.76 -2.85 -1.39
CA LYS A 49 -1.45 -3.51 -1.33
C LYS A 49 -1.13 -4.27 -2.61
N THR A 50 -2.12 -4.94 -3.20
CA THR A 50 -1.95 -5.68 -4.46
C THR A 50 -1.59 -4.74 -5.60
N LYS A 51 -2.27 -3.58 -5.72
CA LYS A 51 -1.93 -2.56 -6.72
C LYS A 51 -0.50 -2.05 -6.54
N ALA A 52 -0.09 -1.75 -5.31
CA ALA A 52 1.26 -1.31 -5.01
C ALA A 52 2.32 -2.36 -5.42
N LEU A 53 2.08 -3.64 -5.12
CA LEU A 53 2.97 -4.74 -5.50
C LEU A 53 3.04 -4.94 -7.03
N LEU A 54 1.91 -4.78 -7.74
CA LEU A 54 1.86 -4.87 -9.20
C LEU A 54 2.69 -3.75 -9.86
N ILE A 55 2.50 -2.51 -9.42
CA ILE A 55 3.28 -1.36 -9.90
C ILE A 55 4.76 -1.58 -9.63
N LYS A 56 5.12 -2.03 -8.42
CA LYS A 56 6.50 -2.35 -8.05
C LYS A 56 7.11 -3.39 -8.99
N LYS A 57 6.39 -4.50 -9.23
CA LYS A 57 6.82 -5.56 -10.15
C LYS A 57 7.03 -5.02 -11.57
N GLU A 58 6.08 -4.24 -12.09
CA GLU A 58 6.16 -3.68 -13.44
C GLU A 58 7.37 -2.73 -13.58
N CYS A 59 7.64 -1.92 -12.55
CA CYS A 59 8.79 -1.04 -12.51
C CYS A 59 10.11 -1.84 -12.46
N GLU A 60 10.20 -2.87 -11.63
CA GLU A 60 11.36 -3.77 -11.57
C GLU A 60 11.61 -4.46 -12.91
N GLU A 61 10.57 -4.92 -13.61
CA GLU A 61 10.67 -5.54 -14.93
C GLU A 61 11.14 -4.56 -16.02
N LYS A 62 10.79 -3.27 -15.88
CA LYS A 62 11.29 -2.18 -16.73
C LYS A 62 12.71 -1.71 -16.34
N GLY A 63 13.30 -2.28 -15.29
CA GLY A 63 14.61 -1.88 -14.77
C GLY A 63 14.60 -0.51 -14.08
N HIS A 64 13.44 -0.10 -13.57
CA HIS A 64 13.29 1.12 -12.78
C HIS A 64 13.64 0.82 -11.33
N VAL A 65 14.32 1.77 -10.69
CA VAL A 65 14.72 1.67 -9.28
C VAL A 65 13.93 2.71 -8.52
N PHE A 66 13.27 2.28 -7.44
CA PHE A 66 12.71 3.20 -6.45
C PHE A 66 13.85 3.63 -5.55
N SER A 67 14.18 4.92 -5.55
CA SER A 67 15.21 5.48 -4.68
C SER A 67 14.57 6.00 -3.40
N ASP A 68 15.26 5.85 -2.27
CA ASP A 68 14.87 6.51 -1.02
C ASP A 68 15.00 8.05 -1.13
N GLU A 69 15.74 8.56 -2.13
CA GLU A 69 15.80 9.99 -2.45
C GLU A 69 14.50 10.54 -3.06
N ASP A 70 13.63 9.64 -3.57
CA ASP A 70 12.33 9.97 -4.16
C ASP A 70 11.18 9.78 -3.16
N GLU A 71 11.51 9.74 -1.86
CA GLU A 71 10.53 9.66 -0.78
C GLU A 71 9.91 11.01 -0.47
N GLU A 72 8.59 11.05 -0.41
CA GLU A 72 7.83 12.18 0.10
C GLU A 72 6.94 11.74 1.25
N VAL A 73 6.87 12.57 2.30
CA VAL A 73 5.93 12.37 3.40
C VAL A 73 4.65 13.12 3.07
N ILE A 74 3.59 12.39 2.74
CA ILE A 74 2.29 12.95 2.39
C ILE A 74 1.30 12.49 3.46
N PHE A 75 0.71 13.45 4.18
CA PHE A 75 -0.20 13.20 5.31
C PHE A 75 0.36 12.28 6.41
N GLY A 76 1.68 12.28 6.62
CA GLY A 76 2.34 11.45 7.63
C GLY A 76 2.68 10.03 7.16
N GLU A 77 2.37 9.70 5.90
CA GLU A 77 2.74 8.44 5.26
C GLU A 77 3.94 8.67 4.34
N ILE A 78 4.86 7.71 4.28
CA ILE A 78 6.00 7.76 3.35
C ILE A 78 5.54 7.19 2.01
N TRP A 79 5.70 7.97 0.95
CA TRP A 79 5.41 7.60 -0.42
C TRP A 79 6.69 7.67 -1.24
N VAL A 80 6.88 6.75 -2.19
CA VAL A 80 7.99 6.77 -3.13
C VAL A 80 7.47 6.87 -4.55
N CYS A 81 8.03 7.79 -5.34
CA CYS A 81 7.65 7.98 -6.74
C CYS A 81 8.65 7.26 -7.66
N CYS A 82 8.13 6.50 -8.63
CA CYS A 82 8.93 6.09 -9.79
C CYS A 82 9.15 7.33 -10.69
N GLN A 83 10.32 7.98 -10.63
CA GLN A 83 10.64 9.15 -11.48
C GLN A 83 10.53 8.90 -12.99
N ARG A 84 10.59 7.64 -13.43
CA ARG A 84 10.44 7.26 -14.85
C ARG A 84 8.99 7.04 -15.27
N CYS A 85 8.11 6.67 -14.34
CA CYS A 85 6.74 6.28 -14.60
C CYS A 85 5.73 7.35 -14.15
N GLY A 86 6.11 8.16 -13.15
CA GLY A 86 5.19 9.01 -12.38
C GLY A 86 4.31 8.26 -11.39
N GLU A 87 4.54 6.96 -11.19
CA GLU A 87 3.73 6.10 -10.32
C GLU A 87 4.17 6.23 -8.86
N TRP A 88 3.19 6.31 -7.96
CA TRP A 88 3.43 6.49 -6.53
C TRP A 88 3.11 5.22 -5.74
N LEU A 89 4.00 4.88 -4.81
CA LEU A 89 3.85 3.73 -3.93
C LEU A 89 3.95 4.16 -2.47
N LYS A 90 2.97 3.78 -1.66
CA LYS A 90 3.08 3.92 -0.20
C LYS A 90 4.14 2.94 0.32
N LYS A 91 5.17 3.45 1.00
CA LYS A 91 6.21 2.68 1.69
C LYS A 91 5.69 2.32 3.08
N SER A 92 5.16 1.10 3.18
CA SER A 92 4.67 0.46 4.42
C SER A 92 5.79 0.00 5.33
#